data_AF-A0AA97M003-F1
#
_entry.id   AF-A0AA97M003-F1
#
_cell.length_a   1.000
_cell.length_b   1.000
_cell.length_c   1.000
_cell.angle_alpha   90.00
_cell.angle_beta   90.00
_cell.angle_gamma   90.00
#
_symmetry.space_group_name_H-M   'P 1'
#
loop_
_entity.id
_entity.type
_entity.pdbx_description
1 polymer ?
#
loop_
_entity_poly.entity_id
_entity_poly.type
_entity_poly.pdbx_seq_one_letter_code
_entity_poly.pdbx_strand_id
1 'polypeptide(L)'
;MTPSGNRVFKDPVVRLSAGLDAVLPVAVLTALPQVARLTPAERRRLAKECADTVTAHGDDLLYGGPHCTTTFAALARGLAAGALQPGGVTVAGHHFCASPHEDCPTPGAAALHARLNS
;
A
#
# COMPACT_ATOMS: atom_id res chain seq x y z
N MET A 1 50.46 1.53 -13.49
CA MET A 1 49.60 0.32 -13.53
C MET A 1 48.70 0.35 -12.31
N THR A 2 47.43 0.71 -12.50
CA THR A 2 46.39 0.72 -11.46
C THR A 2 45.40 -0.40 -11.77
N PRO A 3 45.01 -1.27 -10.82
CA PRO A 3 43.93 -2.19 -11.08
C PRO A 3 42.61 -1.43 -10.92
N SER A 4 41.95 -1.19 -12.06
CA SER A 4 40.54 -0.83 -12.16
C SER A 4 39.71 -2.05 -11.74
N GLY A 5 39.22 -2.03 -10.50
CA GLY A 5 38.46 -3.12 -9.88
C GLY A 5 36.97 -2.83 -9.82
N ASN A 6 36.29 -3.08 -10.94
CA ASN A 6 34.96 -3.68 -11.06
C ASN A 6 33.91 -3.38 -9.95
N ARG A 7 33.16 -2.28 -10.07
CA ARG A 7 31.85 -2.16 -9.41
C ARG A 7 30.78 -2.72 -10.34
N VAL A 8 30.46 -3.99 -10.14
CA VAL A 8 29.29 -4.62 -10.74
C VAL A 8 28.04 -3.99 -10.11
N PHE A 9 27.46 -2.98 -10.76
CA PHE A 9 26.09 -2.55 -10.49
C PHE A 9 25.15 -3.61 -11.10
N LYS A 10 24.84 -4.64 -10.31
CA LYS A 10 23.84 -5.66 -10.64
C LYS A 10 22.45 -5.03 -10.51
N ASP A 11 21.94 -4.55 -11.65
CA ASP A 11 20.54 -4.23 -11.97
C ASP A 11 19.63 -3.79 -10.80
N PRO A 12 19.46 -2.47 -10.56
CA PRO A 12 18.55 -1.96 -9.54
C PRO A 12 17.07 -2.14 -9.88
N VAL A 13 16.75 -2.49 -11.13
CA VAL A 13 15.37 -2.47 -11.68
C VAL A 13 14.56 -3.71 -11.30
N VAL A 14 15.18 -4.80 -10.85
CA VAL A 14 14.49 -6.11 -10.65
C VAL A 14 13.94 -6.33 -9.23
N ARG A 15 13.90 -5.34 -8.32
CA ARG A 15 13.55 -5.61 -6.90
C ARG A 15 12.44 -4.78 -6.23
N LEU A 16 11.83 -3.79 -6.87
CA LEU A 16 10.75 -3.04 -6.20
C LEU A 16 9.41 -3.80 -6.20
N SER A 17 9.04 -4.46 -7.30
CA SER A 17 7.74 -5.16 -7.41
C SER A 17 7.59 -6.35 -6.46
N ALA A 18 8.61 -7.21 -6.34
CA ALA A 18 8.59 -8.33 -5.40
C ALA A 18 8.65 -7.87 -3.92
N GLY A 19 9.29 -6.72 -3.65
CA GLY A 19 9.30 -6.12 -2.33
C GLY A 19 7.95 -5.50 -1.96
N LEU A 20 7.25 -4.92 -2.94
CA LEU A 20 5.99 -4.22 -2.78
C LEU A 20 4.92 -5.14 -2.17
N ASP A 21 4.75 -6.35 -2.68
CA ASP A 21 3.77 -7.32 -2.16
C ASP A 21 4.04 -7.68 -0.70
N ALA A 22 5.31 -7.81 -0.30
CA ALA A 22 5.68 -8.15 1.07
C ALA A 22 5.43 -7.01 2.08
N VAL A 23 5.66 -5.76 1.68
CA VAL A 23 5.59 -4.61 2.60
C VAL A 23 4.25 -3.87 2.55
N LEU A 24 3.49 -3.99 1.45
CA LEU A 24 2.21 -3.30 1.28
C LEU A 24 1.20 -3.64 2.39
N PRO A 25 1.00 -4.91 2.81
CA PRO A 25 0.09 -5.21 3.90
C PRO A 25 0.45 -4.51 5.21
N VAL A 26 1.74 -4.46 5.55
CA VAL A 26 2.25 -3.79 6.76
C VAL A 26 2.02 -2.28 6.68
N ALA A 27 2.24 -1.68 5.51
CA ALA A 27 2.00 -0.26 5.30
C ALA A 27 0.52 0.10 5.43
N VAL A 28 -0.39 -0.71 4.86
CA VAL A 28 -1.85 -0.52 4.99
C VAL A 28 -2.27 -0.61 6.46
N LEU A 29 -1.80 -1.64 7.18
CA LEU A 29 -2.06 -1.83 8.62
C LEU A 29 -1.54 -0.67 9.48
N THR A 30 -0.46 -0.01 9.04
CA THR A 30 0.14 1.12 9.76
C THR A 30 -0.60 2.43 9.51
N ALA A 31 -1.15 2.61 8.30
CA ALA A 31 -1.95 3.78 7.92
C ALA A 31 -3.38 3.75 8.49
N LEU A 32 -3.90 2.56 8.78
CA LEU A 32 -5.31 2.37 9.15
C LEU A 32 -5.76 3.20 10.36
N PRO A 33 -5.04 3.28 11.49
CA PRO A 33 -5.52 4.02 12.66
C PRO A 33 -5.68 5.52 12.39
N GLN A 34 -4.85 6.12 11.53
CA GLN A 34 -5.02 7.54 11.18
C GLN A 34 -6.24 7.72 10.26
N VAL A 35 -6.44 6.84 9.29
CA VAL A 35 -7.56 6.93 8.35
C VAL A 35 -8.90 6.60 9.03
N ALA A 36 -8.91 5.69 10.00
CA ALA A 36 -10.11 5.32 10.77
C ALA A 36 -10.68 6.50 11.59
N ARG A 37 -9.86 7.48 11.96
CA ARG A 37 -10.31 8.70 12.67
C ARG A 37 -11.04 9.70 11.77
N LEU A 38 -10.93 9.54 10.45
CA LEU A 38 -11.59 10.41 9.48
C LEU A 38 -13.07 10.03 9.33
N THR A 39 -13.90 11.03 9.04
CA THR A 39 -15.30 10.85 8.65
C THR A 39 -15.41 10.13 7.29
N PRO A 40 -16.56 9.53 6.96
CA PRO A 40 -16.75 8.91 5.65
C PRO A 40 -16.49 9.84 4.46
N ALA A 41 -16.83 11.13 4.57
CA ALA A 41 -16.58 12.10 3.51
C ALA A 41 -15.08 12.40 3.35
N GLU A 42 -14.36 12.57 4.45
CA GLU A 42 -12.91 12.77 4.45
C GLU A 42 -12.15 11.54 3.93
N ARG A 43 -12.61 10.33 4.27
CA ARG A 43 -12.04 9.09 3.72
C ARG A 43 -12.19 9.02 2.20
N ARG A 44 -13.35 9.39 1.66
CA ARG A 44 -13.57 9.44 0.20
C ARG A 44 -12.68 10.48 -0.47
N ARG A 45 -12.56 11.67 0.14
CA ARG A 45 -11.67 12.73 -0.35
C ARG A 45 -10.21 12.27 -0.36
N LEU A 46 -9.74 11.69 0.75
CA LEU A 46 -8.40 11.11 0.88
C LEU A 46 -8.16 10.03 -0.18
N ALA A 47 -9.10 9.09 -0.33
CA ALA A 47 -8.98 8.02 -1.32
C ALA A 47 -8.80 8.58 -2.74
N LYS A 48 -9.55 9.63 -3.09
CA LYS A 48 -9.39 10.31 -4.37
C LYS A 48 -8.02 10.98 -4.52
N GLU A 49 -7.56 11.73 -3.53
CA GLU A 49 -6.23 12.38 -3.56
C GLU A 49 -5.09 11.36 -3.70
N CYS A 50 -5.21 10.23 -3.00
CA CYS A 50 -4.27 9.12 -3.10
C CYS A 50 -4.31 8.50 -4.50
N ALA A 51 -5.49 8.27 -5.07
CA ALA A 51 -5.64 7.75 -6.42
C ALA A 51 -5.04 8.70 -7.49
N ASP A 52 -5.26 10.01 -7.34
CA ASP A 52 -4.67 11.01 -8.23
C ASP A 52 -3.13 10.98 -8.17
N THR A 53 -2.55 10.81 -6.97
CA THR A 53 -1.09 10.65 -6.78
C THR A 53 -0.55 9.37 -7.42
N VAL A 54 -1.22 8.23 -7.19
CA VAL A 54 -0.81 6.93 -7.76
C VAL A 54 -0.94 6.95 -9.29
N THR A 55 -1.95 7.63 -9.82
CA THR A 55 -2.11 7.78 -11.29
C THR A 55 -0.98 8.61 -11.89
N ALA A 56 -0.54 9.66 -11.21
CA ALA A 56 0.52 10.54 -11.71
C ALA A 56 1.94 9.93 -11.64
N HIS A 57 2.19 9.02 -10.68
CA HIS A 57 3.54 8.56 -10.34
C HIS A 57 3.65 7.04 -10.13
N GLY A 58 2.69 6.27 -10.64
CA GLY A 58 2.65 4.81 -10.46
C GLY A 58 3.82 4.11 -11.13
N ASP A 59 4.37 4.67 -12.20
CA ASP A 59 5.58 4.22 -12.88
C ASP A 59 6.82 4.30 -11.99
N ASP A 60 6.94 5.36 -11.18
CA ASP A 60 8.02 5.46 -10.19
C ASP A 60 8.00 4.26 -9.24
N LEU A 61 6.82 3.82 -8.78
CA LEU A 61 6.70 2.61 -7.93
C LEU A 61 7.16 1.33 -8.62
N LEU A 62 6.95 1.21 -9.93
CA LEU A 62 7.25 -0.01 -10.67
C LEU A 62 8.71 -0.07 -11.12
N TYR A 63 9.28 1.06 -11.52
CA TYR A 63 10.60 1.13 -12.16
C TYR A 63 11.67 1.81 -11.30
N GLY A 64 11.27 2.39 -10.17
CA GLY A 64 12.15 3.18 -9.32
C GLY A 64 12.28 4.61 -9.86
N GLY A 65 11.72 5.57 -9.12
CA GLY A 65 11.77 6.98 -9.47
C GLY A 65 11.70 7.92 -8.25
N PRO A 66 11.82 9.23 -8.48
CA PRO A 66 11.94 10.22 -7.40
C PRO A 66 10.71 10.28 -6.49
N HIS A 67 9.52 9.90 -6.96
CA HIS A 67 8.28 9.92 -6.18
C HIS A 67 7.90 8.57 -5.58
N CYS A 68 8.79 7.55 -5.59
CA CYS A 68 8.49 6.22 -5.02
C CYS A 68 7.88 6.29 -3.62
N THR A 69 8.55 6.99 -2.70
CA THR A 69 8.16 6.99 -1.29
C THR A 69 6.80 7.68 -1.09
N THR A 70 6.57 8.82 -1.75
CA THR A 70 5.30 9.54 -1.65
C THR A 70 4.15 8.74 -2.27
N THR A 71 4.40 8.10 -3.41
CA THR A 71 3.40 7.30 -4.11
C THR A 71 3.07 6.01 -3.37
N PHE A 72 4.07 5.39 -2.72
CA PHE A 72 3.86 4.20 -1.89
C PHE A 72 3.02 4.53 -0.66
N ALA A 73 3.32 5.65 0.01
CA ALA A 73 2.54 6.13 1.13
C ALA A 73 1.10 6.47 0.71
N ALA A 74 0.91 7.09 -0.47
CA ALA A 74 -0.40 7.36 -1.04
C ALA A 74 -1.18 6.07 -1.32
N LEU A 75 -0.55 5.07 -1.93
CA LEU A 75 -1.15 3.76 -2.18
C LEU A 75 -1.62 3.11 -0.87
N ALA A 76 -0.75 3.01 0.13
CA ALA A 76 -1.09 2.41 1.43
C ALA A 76 -2.25 3.12 2.13
N ARG A 77 -2.27 4.48 2.11
CA ARG A 77 -3.36 5.27 2.71
C ARG A 77 -4.67 5.15 1.95
N GLY A 78 -4.63 5.15 0.62
CA GLY A 78 -5.81 4.94 -0.22
C GLY A 78 -6.43 3.57 0.01
N LEU A 79 -5.60 2.52 0.11
CA LEU A 79 -6.05 1.17 0.44
C LEU A 79 -6.59 1.06 1.87
N ALA A 80 -5.99 1.75 2.85
CA ALA A 80 -6.53 1.82 4.20
C ALA A 80 -7.93 2.49 4.22
N ALA A 81 -8.17 3.51 3.38
CA ALA A 81 -9.49 4.10 3.23
C ALA A 81 -10.47 3.12 2.57
N GLY A 82 -10.04 2.39 1.53
CA GLY A 82 -10.81 1.32 0.89
C GLY A 82 -11.15 0.17 1.84
N ALA A 83 -10.25 -0.19 2.75
CA ALA A 83 -10.47 -1.25 3.73
C ALA A 83 -11.61 -0.93 4.72
N LEU A 84 -11.93 0.35 4.90
CA LEU A 84 -13.00 0.84 5.79
C LEU A 84 -14.37 0.96 5.10
N GLN A 85 -14.47 0.65 3.80
CA GLN A 85 -15.75 0.62 3.10
C GLN A 85 -16.44 -0.75 3.28
N PRO A 86 -17.77 -0.85 3.09
CA PRO A 86 -18.46 -2.14 3.07
C PRO A 86 -17.80 -3.12 2.09
N GLY A 87 -17.46 -4.33 2.56
CA GLY A 87 -16.79 -5.35 1.75
C GLY A 87 -15.27 -5.17 1.59
N GLY A 88 -14.68 -4.06 2.05
CA GLY A 88 -13.23 -3.84 2.01
C GLY A 88 -12.67 -3.57 0.62
N VAL A 89 -11.38 -3.88 0.43
CA VAL A 89 -10.66 -3.69 -0.85
C VAL A 89 -9.69 -4.86 -1.11
N THR A 90 -9.59 -5.27 -2.37
CA THR A 90 -8.65 -6.30 -2.82
C THR A 90 -7.68 -5.72 -3.84
N VAL A 91 -6.38 -5.93 -3.63
CA VAL A 91 -5.32 -5.51 -4.56
C VAL A 91 -4.12 -6.45 -4.45
N ALA A 92 -3.48 -6.77 -5.58
CA ALA A 92 -2.25 -7.57 -5.61
C ALA A 92 -2.32 -8.88 -4.79
N GLY A 93 -3.47 -9.59 -4.84
CA GLY A 93 -3.67 -10.83 -4.08
C GLY A 93 -3.93 -10.65 -2.57
N HIS A 94 -3.94 -9.42 -2.06
CA HIS A 94 -4.26 -9.09 -0.68
C HIS A 94 -5.66 -8.49 -0.55
N HIS A 95 -6.40 -8.92 0.46
CA HIS A 95 -7.68 -8.33 0.83
C HIS A 95 -7.60 -7.65 2.20
N PHE A 96 -8.17 -6.46 2.30
CA PHE A 96 -8.23 -5.66 3.51
C PHE A 96 -9.68 -5.27 3.79
N CYS A 97 -10.22 -5.65 4.95
CA CYS A 97 -11.54 -5.22 5.40
C CYS A 97 -11.54 -4.93 6.91
N ALA A 98 -12.25 -3.88 7.30
CA ALA A 98 -12.33 -3.41 8.68
C ALA A 98 -13.30 -4.20 9.55
N SER A 99 -14.19 -5.01 8.95
CA SER A 99 -15.18 -5.81 9.67
C SER A 99 -15.37 -7.15 8.97
N PRO A 100 -15.63 -8.24 9.72
CA PRO A 100 -15.95 -9.54 9.14
C PRO A 100 -17.16 -9.47 8.20
N HIS A 101 -17.11 -10.23 7.11
CA HIS A 101 -18.20 -10.40 6.14
C HIS A 101 -18.19 -11.81 5.56
N GLU A 102 -19.35 -12.30 5.10
CA GLU A 102 -19.59 -13.71 4.77
C GLU A 102 -18.68 -14.23 3.65
N ASP A 103 -18.30 -13.37 2.70
CA ASP A 103 -17.48 -13.71 1.53
C ASP A 103 -16.03 -13.21 1.64
N CYS A 104 -15.49 -13.07 2.86
CA CYS A 104 -14.14 -12.55 3.05
C CYS A 104 -13.08 -13.50 2.46
N PRO A 105 -12.34 -13.09 1.41
CA PRO A 105 -11.49 -14.00 0.64
C PRO A 105 -10.19 -14.40 1.35
N THR A 106 -9.84 -13.79 2.50
CA THR A 106 -8.60 -14.15 3.21
C THR A 106 -8.70 -14.09 4.73
N PRO A 107 -7.87 -14.88 5.46
CA PRO A 107 -7.62 -14.72 6.90
C PRO A 107 -6.89 -13.41 7.27
N GLY A 108 -6.22 -12.73 6.33
CA GLY A 108 -5.43 -11.51 6.58
C GLY A 108 -6.23 -10.33 7.09
N ALA A 109 -7.54 -10.29 6.78
CA ALA A 109 -8.50 -9.36 7.37
C ALA A 109 -8.56 -9.43 8.91
N ALA A 110 -8.30 -10.60 9.49
CA ALA A 110 -8.35 -10.79 10.95
C ALA A 110 -7.35 -9.88 11.70
N ALA A 111 -6.16 -9.62 11.11
CA ALA A 111 -5.19 -8.70 11.69
C ALA A 111 -5.69 -7.25 11.69
N LEU A 112 -6.46 -6.87 10.67
CA LEU A 112 -7.08 -5.55 10.59
C LEU A 112 -8.20 -5.40 11.64
N HIS A 113 -9.02 -6.44 11.82
CA HIS A 113 -10.04 -6.48 12.88
C HIS A 113 -9.43 -6.31 14.28
N ALA A 114 -8.31 -7.00 14.55
CA ALA A 114 -7.62 -6.89 15.83
C ALA A 114 -7.11 -5.45 16.09
N ARG A 115 -6.55 -4.78 15.07
CA ARG A 115 -6.01 -3.42 15.17
C ARG A 115 -7.05 -2.32 15.37
N LEU A 116 -8.29 -2.54 14.93
CA LEU A 116 -9.38 -1.57 15.10
C LEU A 116 -10.04 -1.68 16.48
N ASN A 117 -9.93 -2.84 17.13
CA ASN A 117 -10.56 -3.13 18.41
C ASN A 117 -9.58 -3.11 19.59
N SER A 118 -8.32 -2.72 19.37
CA SER A 118 -7.24 -2.57 20.36
C SER A 118 -6.94 -1.11 20.65
#